data_AF-X7EEA0-F1
#
_entry.id   AF-X7EEA0-F1
#
_cell.length_a   1.000
_cell.length_b   1.000
_cell.length_c   1.000
_cell.angle_alpha   90.00
_cell.angle_beta   90.00
_cell.angle_gamma   90.00
#
_symmetry.space_group_name_H-M   'P 1'
#
loop_
_entity.id
_entity.type
_entity.pdbx_description
1 polymer ?
#
loop_
_entity_poly.entity_id
_entity_poly.type
_entity_poly.pdbx_seq_one_letter_code
_entity_poly.pdbx_strand_id
1 'polypeptide(L)'
;MRLLSTLFICATAALFVPQTAQAYAPDVFVVCGLDPDGDNFLAMRAGPGSDYRMLERLGPGTVVMDWERRGSWFRVSVGDVNGREGWVYSAYLCMIEDH
;
A
#
# COMPACT_ATOMS: atom_id res chain seq x y z
N MET A 1 31.84 -0.35 57.68
CA MET A 1 30.68 -1.24 57.42
C MET A 1 29.46 -0.35 57.23
N ARG A 2 28.75 -0.48 56.09
CA ARG A 2 27.58 0.30 55.59
C ARG A 2 27.93 1.73 55.12
N LEU A 3 28.30 2.02 53.86
CA LEU A 3 27.69 1.82 52.53
C LEU A 3 26.28 2.45 52.36
N LEU A 4 26.21 3.34 51.36
CA LEU A 4 25.05 3.86 50.59
C LEU A 4 24.25 5.07 51.13
N SER A 5 24.41 6.21 50.44
CA SER A 5 23.25 6.93 49.92
C SER A 5 23.61 7.65 48.61
N THR A 6 23.30 6.96 47.52
CA THR A 6 23.37 7.41 46.14
C THR A 6 22.20 8.36 45.85
N LEU A 7 22.47 9.53 45.30
CA LEU A 7 21.51 10.26 44.50
C LEU A 7 22.15 10.61 43.15
N PHE A 8 22.26 9.60 42.28
CA PHE A 8 22.52 9.82 40.86
C PHE A 8 21.18 10.17 40.21
N ILE A 9 20.85 11.47 40.15
CA ILE A 9 19.78 11.94 39.27
C ILE A 9 20.41 11.97 37.87
N CYS A 10 20.32 10.84 37.18
CA CYS A 10 20.54 10.79 35.74
C CYS A 10 19.37 11.56 35.10
N ALA A 11 19.57 12.84 34.83
CA ALA A 11 18.69 13.60 33.95
C ALA A 11 18.83 13.00 32.55
N THR A 12 17.99 12.02 32.23
CA THR A 12 17.82 11.56 30.87
C THR A 12 17.16 12.69 30.10
N ALA A 13 17.97 13.47 29.39
CA ALA A 13 17.48 14.25 28.28
C ALA A 13 16.79 13.25 27.34
N ALA A 14 15.46 13.24 27.33
CA ALA A 14 14.69 12.50 26.36
C ALA A 14 15.06 13.09 24.99
N LEU A 15 15.97 12.40 24.29
CA LEU A 15 16.24 12.67 22.89
C LEU A 15 14.92 12.46 22.17
N PHE A 16 14.27 13.55 21.82
CA PHE A 16 13.17 13.54 20.87
C PHE A 16 13.81 13.18 19.54
N VAL A 17 13.94 11.87 19.26
CA VAL A 17 14.40 11.40 17.96
C VAL A 17 13.36 11.92 16.97
N PRO A 18 13.71 12.83 16.04
CA PRO A 18 12.78 13.20 15.00
C PRO A 18 12.51 11.91 14.22
N GLN A 19 11.28 11.41 14.33
CA GLN A 19 10.85 10.26 13.54
C GLN A 19 10.78 10.77 12.11
N THR A 20 11.90 10.63 11.39
CA THR A 20 11.96 10.86 9.95
C THR A 20 10.81 10.07 9.34
N ALA A 21 10.00 10.72 8.51
CA ALA A 21 8.88 10.09 7.83
C ALA A 21 9.34 8.73 7.29
N GLN A 22 8.83 7.65 7.87
CA GLN A 22 9.06 6.32 7.35
C GLN A 22 8.47 6.35 5.94
N ALA A 23 9.31 6.24 4.92
CA ALA A 23 8.82 6.15 3.55
C ALA A 23 7.89 4.94 3.51
N TYR A 24 6.60 5.17 3.28
CA TYR A 24 5.68 4.10 3.01
C TYR A 24 6.13 3.48 1.68
N ALA A 25 6.64 2.25 1.76
CA ALA A 25 6.92 1.46 0.57
C ALA A 25 5.60 0.77 0.20
N PRO A 26 4.95 1.16 -0.91
CA PRO A 26 3.76 0.45 -1.38
C PRO A 26 4.11 -1.00 -1.74
N ASP A 27 3.18 -1.94 -1.56
CA ASP A 27 3.36 -3.25 -2.13
C ASP A 27 3.09 -3.16 -3.65
N VAL A 28 3.88 -3.91 -4.43
CA VAL A 28 3.78 -3.93 -5.89
C VAL A 28 3.06 -5.21 -6.34
N PHE A 29 2.06 -5.03 -7.19
CA PHE A 29 1.23 -6.11 -7.73
C PHE A 29 1.22 -6.09 -9.25
N VAL A 30 0.88 -7.23 -9.85
CA VAL A 30 0.40 -7.31 -11.24
C VAL A 30 -1.07 -7.66 -11.30
N VAL A 31 -1.76 -7.14 -12.31
CA VAL A 31 -3.11 -7.60 -12.65
C VAL A 31 -3.04 -9.02 -13.20
N CYS A 32 -3.77 -9.95 -12.60
CA CYS A 32 -3.74 -11.38 -12.91
C CYS A 32 -5.13 -12.04 -12.77
N GLY A 33 -5.24 -13.31 -13.18
CA GLY A 33 -6.47 -14.10 -12.97
C GLY A 33 -7.69 -13.63 -13.75
N LEU A 34 -7.48 -12.86 -14.83
CA LEU A 34 -8.54 -12.42 -15.72
C LEU A 34 -8.93 -13.53 -16.70
N ASP A 35 -10.18 -13.47 -17.18
CA ASP A 35 -10.70 -14.39 -18.18
C ASP A 35 -10.33 -13.92 -19.60
N PRO A 36 -9.43 -14.62 -20.33
CA PRO A 36 -9.03 -14.23 -21.68
C PRO A 36 -10.13 -14.37 -22.73
N ASP A 37 -11.15 -15.19 -22.47
CA ASP A 37 -12.29 -15.39 -23.37
C ASP A 37 -13.46 -14.44 -23.04
N GLY A 38 -13.34 -13.70 -21.93
CA GLY A 38 -14.31 -12.74 -21.43
C GLY A 38 -13.96 -11.28 -21.78
N ASP A 39 -14.22 -10.39 -20.83
CA ASP A 39 -13.88 -8.97 -20.97
C ASP A 39 -12.37 -8.70 -20.83
N ASN A 40 -11.66 -9.58 -20.12
CA ASN A 40 -10.20 -9.62 -19.97
C ASN A 40 -9.58 -8.30 -19.47
N PHE A 41 -10.26 -7.62 -18.53
CA PHE A 41 -9.71 -6.45 -17.86
C PHE A 41 -10.15 -6.34 -16.40
N LEU A 42 -9.33 -5.70 -15.59
CA LEU A 42 -9.69 -5.24 -14.25
C LEU A 42 -10.19 -3.79 -14.29
N ALA A 43 -11.40 -3.56 -13.79
CA ALA A 43 -11.97 -2.22 -13.72
C ALA A 43 -11.33 -1.40 -12.58
N MET A 44 -10.63 -0.32 -12.91
CA MET A 44 -10.24 0.70 -11.95
C MET A 44 -11.37 1.71 -11.79
N ARG A 45 -11.77 2.01 -10.55
CA ARG A 45 -12.98 2.77 -10.22
C ARG A 45 -12.69 3.97 -9.33
N ALA A 46 -13.63 4.92 -9.31
CA ALA A 46 -13.52 6.14 -8.52
C ALA A 46 -13.64 5.92 -7.01
N GLY A 47 -14.12 4.76 -6.56
CA GLY A 47 -14.29 4.41 -5.15
C GLY A 47 -14.34 2.89 -4.92
N PRO A 48 -14.32 2.44 -3.66
CA PRO A 48 -14.24 1.03 -3.28
C PRO A 48 -15.60 0.33 -3.43
N GLY A 49 -15.99 0.02 -4.67
CA GLY A 49 -17.25 -0.67 -4.96
C GLY A 49 -17.58 -0.73 -6.44
N SER A 50 -18.43 -1.68 -6.84
CA SER A 50 -18.90 -1.85 -8.22
C SER A 50 -19.79 -0.72 -8.72
N ASP A 51 -20.43 0.01 -7.80
CA ASP A 51 -21.37 1.09 -8.13
C ASP A 51 -20.65 2.41 -8.44
N TYR A 52 -19.36 2.51 -8.12
CA TYR A 52 -18.55 3.65 -8.50
C TYR A 52 -18.21 3.60 -9.99
N ARG A 53 -18.26 4.77 -10.64
CA ARG A 53 -17.83 4.96 -12.04
C ARG A 53 -16.45 4.35 -12.30
N MET A 54 -16.35 3.63 -13.41
CA MET A 54 -15.08 3.14 -13.95
C MET A 54 -14.25 4.33 -14.48
N LEU A 55 -12.98 4.36 -14.11
CA LEU A 55 -11.97 5.31 -14.56
C LEU A 55 -11.13 4.75 -15.71
N GLU A 56 -10.85 3.45 -15.67
CA GLU A 56 -9.94 2.78 -16.60
C GLU A 56 -10.14 1.27 -16.60
N ARG A 57 -9.67 0.64 -17.68
CA ARG A 57 -9.55 -0.81 -17.83
C ARG A 57 -8.07 -1.18 -17.76
N LEU A 58 -7.69 -2.01 -16.79
CA LEU A 58 -6.32 -2.49 -16.62
C LEU A 58 -6.21 -3.89 -17.22
N GLY A 59 -5.33 -4.08 -18.20
CA GLY A 59 -5.11 -5.38 -18.83
C GLY A 59 -4.25 -6.33 -17.98
N PRO A 60 -4.19 -7.63 -18.33
CA PRO A 60 -3.31 -8.59 -17.68
C PRO A 60 -1.85 -8.13 -17.65
N GLY A 61 -1.15 -8.37 -16.55
CA GLY A 61 0.25 -7.99 -16.36
C GLY A 61 0.49 -6.51 -16.06
N THR A 62 -0.57 -5.68 -15.99
CA THR A 62 -0.43 -4.27 -15.60
C THR A 62 0.13 -4.16 -14.18
N VAL A 63 1.24 -3.45 -14.00
CA VAL A 63 1.88 -3.23 -12.70
C VAL A 63 1.17 -2.09 -11.97
N VAL A 64 0.83 -2.34 -10.70
CA VAL A 64 0.19 -1.36 -9.82
C VAL A 64 0.83 -1.37 -8.43
N MET A 65 0.79 -0.22 -7.77
CA MET A 65 1.29 -0.04 -6.40
C MET A 65 0.10 0.28 -5.50
N ASP A 66 -0.03 -0.36 -4.34
CA ASP A 66 -1.12 -0.07 -3.41
C ASP A 66 -0.75 1.02 -2.39
N TRP A 67 -1.75 1.79 -1.95
CA TRP A 67 -1.53 2.89 -0.99
C TRP A 67 -2.61 2.97 0.08
N GLU A 68 -3.76 2.33 -0.15
CA GLU A 68 -4.86 2.25 0.81
C GLU A 68 -5.69 0.98 0.56
N ARG A 69 -6.20 0.36 1.62
CA ARG A 69 -7.04 -0.85 1.53
C ARG A 69 -8.36 -0.63 2.27
N ARG A 70 -9.47 -1.00 1.64
CA ARG A 70 -10.82 -0.97 2.22
C ARG A 70 -11.56 -2.27 1.89
N GLY A 71 -11.54 -3.21 2.82
CA GLY A 71 -12.04 -4.57 2.57
C GLY A 71 -11.29 -5.18 1.39
N SER A 72 -12.03 -5.69 0.40
CA SER A 72 -11.48 -6.28 -0.83
C SER A 72 -11.15 -5.27 -1.94
N TRP A 73 -11.19 -3.97 -1.64
CA TRP A 73 -10.87 -2.92 -2.61
C TRP A 73 -9.57 -2.22 -2.23
N PHE A 74 -8.63 -2.20 -3.17
CA PHE A 74 -7.32 -1.59 -3.00
C PHE A 74 -7.28 -0.31 -3.81
N ARG A 75 -6.83 0.79 -3.20
CA ARG A 75 -6.49 2.02 -3.90
C ARG A 75 -5.08 1.86 -4.43
N VAL A 76 -4.95 1.94 -5.75
CA VAL A 76 -3.70 1.70 -6.45
C VAL A 76 -3.32 2.89 -7.32
N SER A 77 -2.03 3.01 -7.59
CA SER A 77 -1.48 3.85 -8.65
C SER A 77 -0.93 2.96 -9.77
N VAL A 78 -1.19 3.33 -11.02
CA VAL A 78 -0.73 2.60 -12.20
C VAL A 78 0.65 3.10 -12.64
N GLY A 79 1.60 2.17 -12.81
CA GLY A 79 2.93 2.44 -13.35
C GLY A 79 3.94 3.03 -12.36
N ASP A 80 3.60 4.13 -11.70
CA ASP A 80 4.49 4.81 -10.74
C ASP A 80 3.73 5.46 -9.57
N VAL A 81 4.46 6.00 -8.60
CA VAL A 81 3.93 6.58 -7.36
C VAL A 81 3.04 7.82 -7.59
N ASN A 82 3.26 8.56 -8.68
CA ASN A 82 2.46 9.73 -9.05
C ASN A 82 1.52 9.43 -10.25
N GLY A 83 1.35 8.15 -10.56
CA GLY A 83 0.53 7.66 -11.63
C GLY A 83 -0.96 7.93 -11.40
N ARG A 84 -1.78 7.44 -12.32
CA ARG A 84 -3.22 7.55 -12.20
C ARG A 84 -3.71 6.65 -11.09
N GLU A 85 -4.45 7.23 -10.14
CA GLU A 85 -4.97 6.50 -8.99
C GLU A 85 -6.44 6.09 -9.17
N GLY A 86 -6.80 4.97 -8.55
CA GLY A 86 -8.17 4.52 -8.43
C GLY A 86 -8.30 3.26 -7.58
N TRP A 87 -9.51 2.71 -7.52
CA TRP A 87 -9.82 1.53 -6.70
C TRP A 87 -10.04 0.30 -7.58
N VAL A 88 -9.41 -0.80 -7.21
CA VAL A 88 -9.53 -2.10 -7.90
C VAL A 88 -9.92 -3.20 -6.91
N TYR A 89 -10.60 -4.24 -7.41
CA TYR A 89 -10.94 -5.40 -6.59
C TYR A 89 -9.72 -6.32 -6.45
N SER A 90 -9.31 -6.62 -5.23
CA SER A 90 -8.02 -7.24 -4.93
C SER A 90 -7.89 -8.69 -5.39
N ALA A 91 -8.99 -9.37 -5.72
CA ALA A 91 -8.94 -10.76 -6.21
C ALA A 91 -8.22 -10.91 -7.55
N TYR A 92 -8.00 -9.80 -8.27
CA TYR A 92 -7.28 -9.76 -9.54
C TYR A 92 -5.88 -9.14 -9.41
N LEU A 93 -5.34 -9.06 -8.20
CA LEU A 93 -3.98 -8.62 -7.92
C LEU A 93 -3.14 -9.79 -7.42
N CYS A 94 -1.99 -10.00 -8.06
CA CYS A 94 -0.97 -10.95 -7.64
C CYS A 94 0.25 -10.18 -7.15
N MET A 95 0.76 -10.51 -5.96
CA MET A 95 2.01 -9.90 -5.47
C MET A 95 3.16 -10.26 -6.40
N ILE A 96 4.01 -9.27 -6.68
CA ILE A 96 5.33 -9.52 -7.26
C ILE A 96 6.26 -9.77 -6.08
N GLU A 97 6.64 -11.01 -5.82
CA GLU A 97 7.73 -11.30 -4.87
C GLU A 97 9.06 -10.90 -5.52
N ASP A 98 9.79 -10.00 -4.86
CA ASP A 98 11.15 -9.62 -5.25
C ASP A 98 12.09 -10.76 -4.84
N HIS A 99 12.75 -11.40 -5.80
CA HIS A 99 13.75 -12.46 -5.59
C HIS A 99 15.17 -11.91 -5.66
#